data_AF-A0A3D1AZX3-F1
#
_entry.id   AF-A0A3D1AZX3-F1
#
_cell.length_a   1.000
_cell.length_b   1.000
_cell.length_c   1.000
_cell.angle_alpha   90.00
_cell.angle_beta   90.00
_cell.angle_gamma   90.00
#
_symmetry.space_group_name_H-M   'P 1'
#
loop_
_entity.id
_entity.type
_entity.pdbx_description
1 polymer ?
#
loop_
_entity_poly.entity_id
_entity_poly.type
_entity_poly.pdbx_seq_one_letter_code
_entity_poly.pdbx_strand_id
1 'polypeptide(L)' 'ADLSWDNASGFLHSEEELEDRLSTPAEADFAAMRALPGDLMILGAGGKMGPSLARLAQRACREGGLAKRIIAVARFSD' A
#
# COMPACT_ATOMS: atom_id res chain seq x y z
N ALA A 1 6.25 -2.15 -19.61
CA ALA A 1 5.45 -3.03 -18.75
C ALA A 1 4.01 -2.73 -19.07
N ASP A 2 3.26 -3.77 -19.42
CA ASP A 2 1.88 -3.71 -19.86
C ASP A 2 1.01 -2.93 -18.86
N LEU A 3 0.64 -1.70 -19.22
CA LEU A 3 -0.36 -0.89 -18.52
C LEU A 3 -1.68 -1.01 -19.28
N SER A 4 -2.10 -2.22 -19.63
CA SER A 4 -3.49 -2.48 -20.01
C SER A 4 -4.36 -2.22 -18.79
N TRP A 5 -4.94 -1.02 -18.72
CA TRP A 5 -6.12 -0.75 -17.88
C TRP A 5 -7.34 -1.59 -18.34
N ASP A 6 -7.22 -2.25 -19.50
CA ASP A 6 -8.28 -2.94 -20.21
C ASP A 6 -8.60 -4.36 -19.71
N ASN A 7 -7.77 -4.98 -18.86
CA ASN A 7 -8.03 -6.34 -18.36
C ASN A 7 -8.67 -6.41 -16.95
N ALA A 8 -9.05 -5.27 -16.37
CA ALA A 8 -9.71 -5.20 -15.06
C ALA A 8 -10.98 -4.33 -15.08
N SER A 9 -11.70 -4.32 -16.21
CA SER A 9 -12.85 -3.45 -16.49
C SER A 9 -14.14 -3.82 -15.71
N GLY A 10 -14.03 -4.03 -14.40
CA GLY A 10 -15.14 -3.85 -13.48
C GLY A 10 -15.14 -2.39 -13.03
N PHE A 11 -16.27 -1.70 -13.17
CA PHE A 11 -16.42 -0.41 -12.51
C PHE A 11 -16.25 -0.62 -11.00
N LEU A 12 -15.37 0.14 -10.36
CA LEU A 12 -15.28 0.14 -8.90
C LEU A 12 -16.56 0.78 -8.36
N HIS A 13 -17.26 0.07 -7.48
CA HIS A 13 -18.59 0.47 -6.99
C HIS A 13 -18.55 1.05 -5.58
N SER A 14 -17.40 1.00 -4.89
CA SER A 14 -17.23 1.60 -3.56
C SER A 14 -15.79 2.06 -3.30
N GLU A 15 -15.64 2.94 -2.31
CA GLU A 15 -14.31 3.34 -1.80
C GLU A 15 -13.56 2.15 -1.19
N GLU A 16 -14.26 1.21 -0.56
CA GLU A 16 -13.63 0.01 0.01
C GLU A 16 -13.01 -0.88 -1.08
N GLU A 17 -13.70 -1.05 -2.22
CA GLU A 17 -13.20 -1.81 -3.36
C GLU A 17 -11.98 -1.13 -3.98
N LEU A 18 -12.04 0.21 -4.13
CA LEU A 18 -10.90 1.00 -4.56
C LEU A 18 -9.71 0.83 -3.61
N GLU A 19 -9.91 0.96 -2.30
CA GLU A 19 -8.86 0.80 -1.30
C GLU A 19 -8.28 -0.61 -1.28
N ASP A 20 -9.11 -1.64 -1.49
CA ASP A 20 -8.63 -3.00 -1.60
C ASP A 20 -7.75 -3.21 -2.83
N ARG A 21 -8.18 -2.67 -3.97
CA ARG A 21 -7.42 -2.73 -5.22
C ARG A 21 -6.10 -1.97 -5.11
N LEU A 22 -6.13 -0.74 -4.60
CA LEU A 22 -4.94 0.11 -4.44
C LEU A 22 -3.93 -0.43 -3.43
N SER A 23 -4.37 -1.25 -2.48
CA SER A 23 -3.50 -1.86 -1.47
C SER A 23 -3.14 -3.32 -1.74
N THR A 24 -3.47 -3.85 -2.92
CA THR A 24 -3.05 -5.20 -3.31
C THR A 24 -1.58 -5.17 -3.76
N PRO A 25 -0.66 -5.87 -3.06
CA PRO A 25 0.76 -5.85 -3.40
C PRO A 25 1.07 -6.60 -4.69
N ALA A 26 2.05 -6.08 -5.43
CA ALA A 26 2.68 -6.72 -6.57
C ALA A 26 4.12 -7.17 -6.22
N GLU A 27 4.75 -7.93 -7.12
CA GLU A 27 6.13 -8.41 -6.94
C GLU A 27 7.14 -7.30 -6.64
N ALA A 28 6.95 -6.13 -7.25
CA ALA A 28 7.79 -4.96 -6.99
C ALA A 28 7.70 -4.46 -5.54
N ASP A 29 6.53 -4.57 -4.91
CA ASP A 29 6.33 -4.17 -3.52
C ASP A 29 7.05 -5.12 -2.56
N PHE A 30 6.96 -6.43 -2.80
CA PHE A 30 7.71 -7.41 -2.02
C PHE A 30 9.23 -7.19 -2.14
N ALA A 31 9.72 -6.96 -3.36
CA ALA A 31 11.12 -6.66 -3.61
C ALA A 31 11.58 -5.37 -2.90
N ALA A 32 10.78 -4.31 -2.98
CA ALA A 32 11.04 -3.04 -2.29
C ALA A 32 11.09 -3.24 -0.77
N MET A 33 10.12 -3.96 -0.19
CA MET A 33 10.10 -4.23 1.24
C MET A 33 11.29 -5.10 1.69
N ARG A 34 11.74 -6.07 0.89
CA ARG A 34 12.95 -6.86 1.21
C ARG A 34 14.22 -6.01 1.20
N ALA A 35 14.32 -5.06 0.27
CA ALA A 35 15.49 -4.20 0.12
C ALA A 35 15.61 -3.14 1.22
N LEU A 36 14.49 -2.74 1.85
CA LEU A 36 14.50 -1.77 2.94
C LEU A 36 15.04 -2.39 4.24
N PRO A 37 16.14 -1.88 4.82
CA PRO A 37 16.60 -2.34 6.12
C PRO A 37 15.69 -1.80 7.24
N GLY A 38 15.38 -2.63 8.23
CA GLY A 38 14.59 -2.24 9.39
C GLY A 38 13.10 -2.01 9.12
N ASP A 39 12.49 -1.15 9.93
CA ASP A 39 11.06 -0.79 9.91
C ASP A 39 10.77 0.35 8.92
N LEU A 40 9.49 0.54 8.54
CA LEU A 40 9.05 1.60 7.63
C LEU A 40 8.22 2.65 8.37
N MET A 41 8.59 3.93 8.22
CA MET A 41 7.78 5.07 8.67
C MET A 41 7.19 5.81 7.47
N ILE A 42 5.88 6.04 7.48
CA ILE A 42 5.14 6.76 6.44
C ILE A 42 4.71 8.11 7.00
N LEU A 43 5.33 9.18 6.50
CA LEU A 43 4.96 10.55 6.84
C LEU A 43 3.85 11.05 5.91
N GLY A 44 2.83 11.68 6.47
CA GLY A 44 1.66 12.13 5.69
C GLY A 44 0.63 11.03 5.44
N ALA A 45 0.53 10.05 6.35
CA ALA A 45 -0.38 8.91 6.23
C ALA A 45 -1.88 9.29 6.21
N GLY A 46 -2.24 10.51 6.59
CA GLY A 46 -3.60 11.05 6.49
C GLY A 46 -3.92 11.74 5.15
N GLY A 47 -2.96 11.79 4.21
CA GLY A 47 -3.20 12.31 2.87
C GLY A 47 -3.98 11.34 1.99
N LYS A 48 -4.32 11.75 0.76
CA LYS A 48 -5.16 10.95 -0.17
C LYS A 48 -4.66 9.51 -0.39
N MET A 49 -3.35 9.35 -0.56
CA MET A 49 -2.72 8.03 -0.80
C MET A 49 -2.22 7.37 0.49
N GLY A 50 -2.23 8.08 1.61
CA GLY A 50 -1.58 7.67 2.84
C GLY A 50 -2.15 6.37 3.42
N PRO A 51 -3.48 6.24 3.57
CA PRO A 51 -4.10 5.02 4.05
C PRO A 51 -3.82 3.82 3.13
N SER A 52 -3.99 3.99 1.82
CA SER A 52 -3.77 2.92 0.83
C SER A 52 -2.31 2.45 0.83
N LEU A 53 -1.34 3.37 0.90
CA LEU A 53 0.09 3.04 0.96
C LEU A 53 0.47 2.32 2.26
N ALA A 54 -0.06 2.76 3.40
CA ALA A 54 0.19 2.08 4.68
C ALA A 54 -0.36 0.64 4.67
N ARG A 55 -1.56 0.46 4.11
CA ARG A 55 -2.19 -0.85 3.95
C ARG A 55 -1.43 -1.74 2.97
N LEU A 56 -0.96 -1.18 1.84
CA LEU A 56 -0.10 -1.86 0.86
C LEU A 56 1.18 -2.38 1.52
N ALA A 57 1.92 -1.52 2.23
CA ALA A 57 3.17 -1.89 2.88
C ALA A 57 2.95 -2.97 3.95
N GLN A 58 1.87 -2.89 4.72
CA GLN A 58 1.53 -3.90 5.72
C GLN A 58 1.18 -5.25 5.09
N ARG A 59 0.42 -5.26 3.98
CA ARG A 59 0.10 -6.47 3.21
C ARG A 59 1.35 -7.08 2.59
N ALA A 60 2.20 -6.25 1.97
CA ALA A 60 3.47 -6.67 1.40
C ALA A 60 4.37 -7.37 2.43
N CYS A 61 4.47 -6.82 3.65
CA CYS A 61 5.22 -7.48 4.73
C CYS A 61 4.61 -8.82 5.14
N ARG A 62 3.28 -8.86 5.36
CA ARG A 62 2.58 -10.06 5.82
C ARG A 62 2.69 -11.20 4.80
N GLU A 63 2.40 -10.91 3.54
CA GLU A 63 2.41 -11.89 2.45
C GLU A 63 3.82 -12.26 2.00
N GLY A 64 4.77 -11.32 2.09
CA GLY A 64 6.19 -11.55 1.81
C GLY A 64 6.95 -12.25 2.94
N GLY A 65 6.30 -12.58 4.06
CA GLY A 65 6.93 -13.23 5.22
C GLY A 65 7.94 -12.35 5.96
N LEU A 66 7.78 -11.03 5.89
CA LEU A 66 8.69 -10.05 6.48
C LEU A 66 8.17 -9.55 7.83
N ALA A 67 9.00 -9.67 8.86
CA ALA A 67 8.75 -9.06 10.16
C ALA A 67 9.26 -7.61 10.18
N LYS A 68 8.41 -6.65 9.81
CA LYS A 68 8.68 -5.21 9.87
C LYS A 68 7.51 -4.46 10.50
N ARG A 69 7.80 -3.42 11.27
CA ARG A 69 6.79 -2.48 11.75
C ARG A 69 6.49 -1.44 10.68
N ILE A 70 5.21 -1.16 10.47
CA ILE A 70 4.74 -0.06 9.62
C ILE A 70 4.21 1.04 10.54
N ILE A 71 4.88 2.19 10.55
CA ILE A 71 4.58 3.32 11.43
C ILE A 71 3.96 4.44 10.58
N ALA A 72 2.64 4.59 10.65
CA ALA A 72 1.91 5.61 9.92
C ALA A 72 1.82 6.90 10.76
N VAL A 73 2.32 8.02 10.22
CA VAL A 73 2.33 9.32 10.90
C VAL A 73 1.52 10.31 10.08
N ALA A 74 0.52 10.92 10.72
CA ALA A 74 -0.27 12.00 10.14
C ALA A 74 -0.22 13.21 11.08
N ARG A 75 -0.11 14.41 10.50
CA ARG A 75 -0.32 15.65 11.25
C ARG A 75 -1.78 16.02 11.11
N PHE A 76 -2.50 15.96 12.22
CA PHE A 76 -3.81 16.58 12.33
C PHE A 76 -3.60 18.02 12.79
N SER A 77 -4.34 18.93 12.17
CA SER A 77 -4.41 20.33 12.58
C SER A 77 -5.88 20.57 12.84
N ASP A 78 -6.20 21.16 13.99
CA ASP A 78 -7.56 21.60 14.31
C ASP A 78 -8.04 22.67 13.32
#